data_AF-A0A0R1EFK4-F1
#
_entry.id   AF-A0A0R1EFK4-F1
#
_cell.length_a   1.000
_cell.length_b   1.000
_cell.length_c   1.000
_cell.angle_alpha   90.00
_cell.angle_beta   90.00
_cell.angle_gamma   90.00
#
_symmetry.space_group_name_H-M   'P 1'
#
loop_
_entity.id
_entity.type
_entity.pdbx_description
1 polymer ?
#
loop_
_entity_poly.entity_id
_entity_poly.type
_entity_poly.pdbx_seq_one_letter_code
_entity_poly.pdbx_strand_id
1 'polypeptide(L)'
;MDKCMKKEALLNELYLQLIKQTTDHPDANSRVNLKNWALLCVLCSVILPSMKAVRKYLIAHLKRCSSDFLSEEGKYARFAENCFFRTQGTRRRQWTPSREEILCTTNRRPCYAKFYFMDGQYYSIEFQPSSTTNDVLEIIKKKIGLQDNAKGYSIYEVIGNSERSLSSEEKVCDVMAKWEKYQVTSQQGIQINTTLISRQNQYMFLFKKHLFFDNYINLEDIVEKELLYHQILHCLRSERYPITEMEAIMLTALQSQLELGDCSELITDYRAVASHCLPPRFVPNIPHEAVAMHHQSLRGMLPMEAKKAFLNLIKSWPLHRATIFDVMQSFTTNWPRTLWLAVDQKGIHLLEHRSRNILCTYGYDTIISFSPNLNSLMIFTGTEKKQSKVILTTSQAYQITTLIREYSEAAKDIK
;
A
#
# COMPACT_ATOMS: atom_id res chain seq x y z
N MET A 1 28.36 0.55 -1.31
CA MET A 1 27.35 -0.01 -0.39
C MET A 1 26.90 -1.43 -0.75
N ASP A 2 26.63 -1.77 -2.02
CA ASP A 2 26.13 -3.13 -2.38
C ASP A 2 27.01 -4.27 -1.85
N LYS A 3 28.34 -4.13 -1.93
CA LYS A 3 29.28 -5.12 -1.36
C LYS A 3 29.22 -5.16 0.17
N CYS A 4 29.12 -4.00 0.83
CA CYS A 4 29.10 -3.88 2.30
C CYS A 4 27.81 -4.44 2.92
N MET A 5 26.66 -4.28 2.27
CA MET A 5 25.41 -4.87 2.76
C MET A 5 25.42 -6.40 2.71
N LYS A 6 26.21 -7.00 1.80
CA LYS A 6 26.38 -8.45 1.67
C LYS A 6 27.46 -9.05 2.58
N LYS A 7 28.45 -8.25 2.99
CA LYS A 7 29.60 -8.72 3.80
C LYS A 7 29.85 -7.80 4.98
N GLU A 8 29.59 -8.30 6.18
CA GLU A 8 29.72 -7.53 7.42
C GLU A 8 31.12 -6.98 7.66
N ALA A 9 32.17 -7.74 7.35
CA ALA A 9 33.56 -7.27 7.49
C ALA A 9 33.81 -5.99 6.67
N LEU A 10 33.29 -5.93 5.44
CA LEU A 10 33.41 -4.75 4.56
C LEU A 10 32.60 -3.55 5.07
N LEU A 11 31.50 -3.80 5.77
CA LEU A 11 30.71 -2.72 6.38
C LEU A 11 31.48 -2.07 7.53
N ASN A 12 32.03 -2.88 8.44
CA ASN A 12 32.80 -2.37 9.57
C ASN A 12 34.07 -1.65 9.10
N GLU A 13 34.78 -2.19 8.11
CA GLU A 13 35.94 -1.55 7.49
C GLU A 13 35.60 -0.18 6.88
N LEU A 14 34.50 -0.09 6.12
CA LEU A 14 34.06 1.16 5.52
C LEU A 14 33.79 2.25 6.58
N TYR A 15 33.18 1.87 7.72
CA TYR A 15 32.98 2.79 8.82
C TYR A 15 34.29 3.27 9.44
N LEU A 16 35.25 2.38 9.68
CA LEU A 16 36.56 2.76 10.24
C LEU A 16 37.32 3.68 9.28
N GLN A 17 37.29 3.41 7.98
CA GLN A 17 37.86 4.29 6.96
C GLN A 17 37.21 5.68 6.99
N LEU A 18 35.89 5.76 7.09
CA LEU A 18 35.19 7.05 7.14
C LEU A 18 35.43 7.82 8.43
N ILE A 19 35.49 7.15 9.58
CA ILE A 19 35.86 7.78 10.85
C ILE A 19 37.28 8.35 10.73
N LYS A 20 38.23 7.59 10.18
CA LYS A 20 39.58 8.10 9.91
C LYS A 20 39.57 9.35 9.02
N GLN A 21 38.81 9.33 7.93
CA GLN A 21 38.74 10.45 6.99
C GLN A 21 37.98 11.69 7.50
N THR A 22 37.31 11.56 8.65
CA THR A 22 36.57 12.64 9.32
C THR A 22 37.16 12.99 10.69
N THR A 23 38.33 12.42 11.03
CA THR A 23 39.07 12.75 12.24
C THR A 23 40.20 13.69 11.86
N ASP A 24 40.18 14.90 12.42
CA ASP A 24 41.25 15.90 12.33
C ASP A 24 41.77 16.09 10.89
N HIS A 25 40.82 16.23 9.95
CA HIS A 25 41.13 16.38 8.53
C HIS A 25 41.98 17.65 8.31
N PRO A 26 43.10 17.59 7.56
CA PRO A 26 44.03 18.73 7.40
C PRO A 26 43.34 20.01 6.91
N ASP A 27 42.43 19.85 5.94
CA ASP A 27 41.57 20.93 5.45
C ASP A 27 40.13 20.72 5.92
N ALA A 28 39.86 21.04 7.19
CA ALA A 28 38.53 21.00 7.79
C ALA A 28 37.51 21.79 6.95
N ASN A 29 36.28 21.31 6.85
CA ASN A 29 35.20 21.87 6.02
C ASN A 29 35.49 21.97 4.50
N SER A 30 36.61 21.42 4.00
CA SER A 30 36.87 21.35 2.56
C SER A 30 35.83 20.49 1.84
N ARG A 31 35.68 20.69 0.52
CA ARG A 31 34.76 19.91 -0.30
C ARG A 31 34.98 18.40 -0.18
N VAL A 32 36.22 17.95 0.00
CA VAL A 32 36.56 16.52 0.16
C VAL A 32 36.13 16.02 1.52
N ASN A 33 36.46 16.75 2.59
CA ASN A 33 36.04 16.42 3.95
C ASN A 33 34.50 16.36 4.08
N LEU A 34 33.78 17.34 3.54
CA LEU A 34 32.31 17.34 3.57
C LEU A 34 31.69 16.19 2.79
N LYS A 35 32.34 15.69 1.72
CA LYS A 35 31.89 14.47 1.03
C LYS A 35 32.05 13.22 1.89
N ASN A 36 33.12 13.11 2.68
CA ASN A 36 33.29 12.00 3.62
C ASN A 36 32.21 12.01 4.70
N TRP A 37 31.92 13.18 5.26
CA TRP A 37 30.82 13.38 6.21
C TRP A 37 29.45 13.06 5.60
N ALA A 38 29.18 13.50 4.37
CA ALA A 38 27.95 13.19 3.66
C ALA A 38 27.80 11.68 3.41
N LEU A 39 28.88 10.97 3.07
CA LEU A 39 28.85 9.52 2.92
C LEU A 39 28.60 8.81 4.26
N LEU A 40 29.16 9.31 5.35
CA LEU A 40 28.89 8.79 6.69
C LEU A 40 27.42 8.96 7.07
N CYS A 41 26.79 10.09 6.72
CA CYS A 41 25.35 10.31 6.92
C CYS A 41 24.51 9.27 6.17
N VAL A 42 24.82 9.02 4.90
CA VAL A 42 24.15 8.00 4.08
C VAL A 42 24.28 6.60 4.68
N LEU A 43 25.45 6.23 5.20
CA LEU A 43 25.60 4.93 5.86
C LEU A 43 24.76 4.86 7.14
N CYS A 44 24.82 5.88 8.00
CA CYS A 44 24.03 5.95 9.22
C CYS A 44 22.52 5.92 8.98
N SER A 45 22.04 6.37 7.82
CA SER A 45 20.61 6.34 7.45
C SER A 45 20.16 5.02 6.82
N VAL A 46 21.09 4.18 6.36
CA VAL A 46 20.81 2.91 5.67
C VAL A 46 21.13 1.71 6.56
N ILE A 47 22.35 1.59 7.08
CA ILE A 47 22.79 0.37 7.75
C ILE A 47 23.92 0.65 8.74
N LEU A 48 23.77 0.17 9.97
CA LEU A 48 24.73 0.37 11.05
C LEU A 48 25.81 -0.72 11.11
N PRO A 49 27.00 -0.45 11.67
CA PRO A 49 28.06 -1.45 11.83
C PRO A 49 27.56 -2.67 12.61
N SER A 50 27.85 -3.88 12.13
CA SER A 50 27.42 -5.12 12.83
C SER A 50 28.23 -5.36 14.10
N MET A 51 29.51 -4.95 14.15
CA MET A 51 30.35 -5.12 15.33
C MET A 51 30.04 -4.06 16.39
N LYS A 52 29.69 -4.52 17.60
CA LYS A 52 29.34 -3.65 18.74
C LYS A 52 30.46 -2.66 19.10
N ALA A 53 31.73 -3.08 19.00
CA ALA A 53 32.88 -2.21 19.28
C ALA A 53 32.97 -1.04 18.28
N VAL A 54 32.88 -1.32 16.97
CA VAL A 54 32.86 -0.30 15.91
C VAL A 54 31.66 0.63 16.07
N ARG A 55 30.50 0.08 16.42
CA ARG A 55 29.29 0.87 16.68
C ARG A 55 29.47 1.84 17.85
N LYS A 56 30.07 1.40 18.96
CA LYS A 56 30.40 2.24 20.12
C LYS A 56 31.44 3.32 19.79
N TYR A 57 32.40 3.00 18.93
CA TYR A 57 33.41 3.95 18.49
C TYR A 57 32.79 5.03 17.58
N LEU A 58 31.93 4.61 16.64
CA LEU A 58 31.18 5.52 15.77
C LEU A 58 30.35 6.53 16.57
N ILE A 59 29.54 6.08 17.53
CA ILE A 59 28.70 6.99 18.34
C ILE A 59 29.56 7.97 19.15
N ALA A 60 30.71 7.54 19.68
CA ALA A 60 31.63 8.44 20.39
C ALA A 60 32.21 9.51 19.44
N HIS A 61 32.62 9.11 18.24
CA HIS A 61 33.11 10.03 17.20
C HIS A 61 32.02 11.03 16.79
N LEU A 62 30.81 10.56 16.51
CA LEU A 62 29.67 11.41 16.14
C LEU A 62 29.35 12.43 17.24
N LYS A 63 29.30 12.01 18.50
CA LYS A 63 29.05 12.90 19.65
C LYS A 63 30.14 13.95 19.85
N ARG A 64 31.41 13.55 19.68
CA ARG A 64 32.54 14.48 19.75
C ARG A 64 32.39 15.57 18.69
N CYS A 65 32.17 15.17 17.44
CA CYS A 65 32.08 16.11 16.33
C CYS A 65 30.77 16.92 16.33
N SER A 66 29.65 16.36 16.81
CA SER A 66 28.35 17.07 16.86
C SER A 66 28.29 18.19 17.89
N SER A 67 29.26 18.23 18.81
CA SER A 67 29.45 19.31 19.79
C SER A 67 29.91 20.63 19.17
N ASP A 68 30.44 20.61 17.94
CA ASP A 68 30.69 21.83 17.16
C ASP A 68 29.38 22.27 16.48
N PHE A 69 28.85 23.42 16.88
CA PHE A 69 27.61 23.98 16.34
C PHE A 69 27.84 24.95 15.17
N LEU A 70 29.08 25.37 14.93
CA LEU A 70 29.41 26.41 13.98
C LEU A 70 29.82 25.82 12.63
N SER A 71 30.66 24.78 12.63
CA SER A 71 31.19 24.21 11.39
C SER A 71 30.15 23.40 10.60
N GLU A 72 30.40 23.24 9.31
CA GLU A 72 29.60 22.34 8.47
C GLU A 72 29.82 20.87 8.86
N GLU A 73 31.03 20.51 9.30
CA GLU A 73 31.35 19.19 9.84
C GLU A 73 30.49 18.84 11.05
N GLY A 74 30.40 19.75 12.02
CA GLY A 74 29.58 19.53 13.21
C GLY A 74 28.09 19.38 12.89
N LYS A 75 27.58 20.15 11.92
CA LYS A 75 26.20 19.99 11.40
C LYS A 75 26.00 18.62 10.73
N TYR A 76 26.95 18.14 9.94
CA TYR A 76 26.90 16.78 9.37
C TYR A 76 26.98 15.70 10.44
N ALA A 77 27.88 15.84 11.42
CA ALA A 77 28.02 14.90 12.53
C ALA A 77 26.72 14.75 13.32
N ARG A 78 26.04 15.87 13.62
CA ARG A 78 24.73 15.87 14.29
C ARG A 78 23.64 15.19 13.45
N PHE A 79 23.63 15.44 12.14
CA PHE A 79 22.69 14.77 11.25
C PHE A 79 22.96 13.26 11.20
N ALA A 80 24.22 12.83 11.05
CA ALA A 80 24.61 11.42 11.08
C ALA A 80 24.29 10.74 12.43
N GLU A 81 24.45 11.45 13.55
CA GLU A 81 24.05 11.00 14.89
C GLU A 81 22.54 10.74 14.96
N ASN A 82 21.74 11.68 14.48
CA ASN A 82 20.28 11.52 14.40
C ASN A 82 19.88 10.34 13.51
N CYS A 83 20.49 10.20 12.33
CA CYS A 83 20.29 9.04 11.45
C CYS A 83 20.65 7.73 12.16
N PHE A 84 21.78 7.70 12.87
CA PHE A 84 22.24 6.52 13.60
C PHE A 84 21.19 6.01 14.59
N PHE A 85 20.69 6.88 15.47
CA PHE A 85 19.73 6.47 16.50
C PHE A 85 18.40 6.03 15.91
N ARG A 86 17.93 6.70 14.85
CA ARG A 86 16.71 6.30 14.14
C ARG A 86 16.87 4.95 13.47
N THR A 87 17.95 4.74 12.73
CA THR A 87 18.22 3.45 12.07
C THR A 87 18.36 2.33 13.09
N GLN A 88 18.97 2.59 14.26
CA GLN A 88 19.09 1.61 15.34
C GLN A 88 17.75 1.12 15.87
N GLY A 89 16.74 1.99 15.93
CA GLY A 89 15.40 1.68 16.42
C GLY A 89 14.53 0.90 15.43
N THR A 90 15.07 0.47 14.29
CA THR A 90 14.26 -0.10 13.20
C THR A 90 14.90 -1.30 12.52
N ARG A 91 14.11 -2.06 11.77
CA ARG A 91 14.61 -3.22 11.02
C ARG A 91 15.67 -2.83 9.99
N ARG A 92 16.59 -3.77 9.76
CA ARG A 92 17.69 -3.62 8.79
C ARG A 92 17.13 -3.47 7.37
N ARG A 93 17.68 -2.50 6.63
CA ARG A 93 17.41 -2.28 5.20
C ARG A 93 17.70 -3.51 4.35
N GLN A 94 16.84 -3.77 3.37
CA GLN A 94 16.97 -4.87 2.41
C GLN A 94 17.60 -4.41 1.08
N TRP A 95 17.50 -3.12 0.76
CA TRP A 95 18.03 -2.53 -0.47
C TRP A 95 19.06 -1.45 -0.18
N THR A 96 20.01 -1.31 -1.10
CA THR A 96 20.88 -0.12 -1.14
C THR A 96 20.06 1.12 -1.46
N PRO A 97 20.48 2.31 -0.99
CA PRO A 97 19.70 3.52 -1.18
C PRO A 97 19.57 3.89 -2.66
N SER A 98 18.43 4.47 -3.02
CA SER A 98 18.20 5.00 -4.37
C SER A 98 19.03 6.25 -4.63
N ARG A 99 19.15 6.67 -5.90
CA ARG A 99 19.83 7.92 -6.24
C ARG A 99 19.20 9.13 -5.54
N GLU A 100 17.87 9.19 -5.50
CA GLU A 100 17.13 10.27 -4.85
C GLU A 100 17.37 10.27 -3.33
N GLU A 101 17.38 9.09 -2.69
CA GLU A 101 17.67 8.97 -1.27
C GLU A 101 19.08 9.45 -0.92
N ILE A 102 20.07 9.09 -1.75
CA ILE A 102 21.46 9.57 -1.59
C ILE A 102 21.50 11.09 -1.72
N LEU A 103 20.81 11.67 -2.70
CA LEU A 103 20.76 13.12 -2.90
C LEU A 103 20.13 13.83 -1.70
N CYS A 104 19.00 13.34 -1.21
CA CYS A 104 18.33 13.92 -0.04
C CYS A 104 19.23 13.87 1.20
N THR A 105 19.80 12.69 1.48
CA THR A 105 20.61 12.47 2.69
C THR A 105 21.92 13.24 2.67
N THR A 106 22.62 13.30 1.53
CA THR A 106 23.88 14.06 1.41
C THR A 106 23.66 15.58 1.56
N ASN A 107 22.47 16.06 1.25
CA ASN A 107 22.05 17.45 1.48
C ASN A 107 21.34 17.66 2.83
N ARG A 108 21.27 16.62 3.69
CA ARG A 108 20.60 16.65 5.00
C ARG A 108 19.12 17.05 4.93
N ARG A 109 18.43 16.64 3.85
CA ARG A 109 17.00 16.88 3.61
C ARG A 109 16.20 15.58 3.77
N PRO A 110 14.91 15.66 4.13
CA PRO A 110 14.04 14.49 4.10
C PRO A 110 13.88 13.96 2.67
N CYS A 111 13.63 12.66 2.56
CA CYS A 111 13.13 12.06 1.33
C CYS A 111 11.66 12.45 1.14
N TYR A 112 11.16 12.36 -0.09
CA TYR A 112 9.74 12.54 -0.37
C TYR A 112 9.24 11.60 -1.46
N ALA A 113 7.95 11.28 -1.41
CA ALA A 113 7.28 10.50 -2.43
C ALA A 113 5.79 10.89 -2.53
N LYS A 114 5.18 10.57 -3.67
CA LYS A 114 3.75 10.76 -3.90
C LYS A 114 2.98 9.54 -3.42
N PHE A 115 1.99 9.77 -2.56
CA PHE A 115 1.05 8.76 -2.08
C PHE A 115 -0.32 9.09 -2.65
N TYR A 116 -0.82 8.21 -3.51
CA TYR A 116 -2.09 8.36 -4.20
C TYR A 116 -3.23 7.76 -3.38
N PHE A 117 -4.44 8.17 -3.72
CA PHE A 117 -5.69 7.76 -3.09
C PHE A 117 -6.64 7.20 -4.16
N MET A 118 -7.74 6.57 -3.73
CA MET A 118 -8.69 5.89 -4.62
C MET A 118 -9.49 6.86 -5.52
N ASP A 119 -9.49 8.15 -5.19
CA ASP A 119 -10.05 9.24 -5.99
C ASP A 119 -9.08 9.74 -7.09
N GLY A 120 -7.85 9.23 -7.13
CA GLY A 120 -6.80 9.62 -8.06
C GLY A 120 -5.95 10.81 -7.60
N GLN A 121 -6.31 11.47 -6.49
CA GLN A 121 -5.50 12.53 -5.90
C GLN A 121 -4.25 11.96 -5.23
N TYR A 122 -3.27 12.82 -4.97
CA TYR A 122 -2.08 12.44 -4.22
C TYR A 122 -1.60 13.55 -3.28
N TYR A 123 -0.90 13.14 -2.23
CA TYR A 123 -0.10 14.04 -1.40
C TYR A 123 1.38 13.72 -1.55
N SER A 124 2.20 14.77 -1.67
CA SER A 124 3.66 14.64 -1.51
C SER A 124 3.96 14.59 -0.02
N ILE A 125 4.55 13.48 0.43
CA ILE A 125 4.86 13.23 1.84
C ILE A 125 6.37 13.23 2.01
N GLU A 126 6.85 14.03 2.96
CA GLU A 126 8.24 14.04 3.40
C GLU A 126 8.45 13.06 4.55
N PHE A 127 9.55 12.31 4.49
CA PHE A 127 9.89 11.31 5.50
C PHE A 127 11.42 11.13 5.58
N GLN A 128 11.88 10.50 6.65
CA GLN A 128 13.31 10.25 6.83
C GLN A 128 13.72 9.00 6.04
N PRO A 129 14.99 8.86 5.60
CA PRO A 129 15.43 7.66 4.90
C PRO A 129 15.23 6.36 5.71
N SER A 130 15.24 6.48 7.04
CA SER A 130 14.98 5.40 7.98
C SER A 130 13.50 5.28 8.36
N SER A 131 12.56 6.00 7.75
CA SER A 131 11.14 5.89 8.08
C SER A 131 10.56 4.54 7.63
N THR A 132 9.80 3.92 8.52
CA THR A 132 9.00 2.73 8.24
C THR A 132 7.69 3.09 7.53
N THR A 133 7.02 2.11 6.95
CA THR A 133 5.66 2.25 6.42
C THR A 133 4.72 2.81 7.47
N ASN A 134 4.81 2.34 8.72
CA ASN A 134 3.98 2.84 9.81
C ASN A 134 4.24 4.32 10.13
N ASP A 135 5.50 4.75 10.15
CA ASP A 135 5.84 6.16 10.36
C ASP A 135 5.20 7.05 9.28
N VAL A 136 5.27 6.61 8.02
CA VAL A 136 4.71 7.35 6.88
C VAL A 136 3.18 7.31 6.86
N LEU A 137 2.57 6.18 7.27
CA LEU A 137 1.12 6.03 7.40
C LEU A 137 0.56 7.07 8.38
N GLU A 138 1.20 7.26 9.54
CA GLU A 138 0.78 8.25 10.54
C GLU A 138 0.95 9.69 10.04
N ILE A 139 2.01 9.98 9.28
CA ILE A 139 2.17 11.29 8.62
C ILE A 139 1.02 11.54 7.63
N ILE A 140 0.65 10.53 6.84
CA ILE A 140 -0.47 10.63 5.88
C ILE A 140 -1.79 10.89 6.60
N LYS A 141 -2.13 10.08 7.63
CA LYS A 141 -3.37 10.22 8.40
C LYS A 141 -3.53 11.64 8.95
N LYS A 142 -2.48 12.15 9.61
CA LYS A 142 -2.46 13.51 10.13
C LYS A 142 -2.62 14.56 9.03
N LYS A 143 -1.99 14.36 7.86
CA LYS A 143 -2.03 15.31 6.75
C LYS A 143 -3.42 15.43 6.12
N ILE A 144 -4.17 14.33 6.05
CA ILE A 144 -5.52 14.32 5.48
C ILE A 144 -6.63 14.58 6.51
N GLY A 145 -6.26 14.73 7.79
CA GLY A 145 -7.23 14.94 8.88
C GLY A 145 -8.03 13.68 9.25
N LEU A 146 -7.51 12.48 8.94
CA LEU A 146 -8.13 11.23 9.38
C LEU A 146 -7.89 11.05 10.88
N GLN A 147 -8.91 10.59 11.61
CA GLN A 147 -8.81 10.44 13.07
C GLN A 147 -7.63 9.55 13.50
N ASP A 148 -6.95 9.92 14.58
CA ASP A 148 -5.75 9.21 15.07
C ASP A 148 -6.05 7.73 15.41
N ASN A 149 -7.26 7.45 15.90
CA ASN A 149 -7.74 6.10 16.22
C ASN A 149 -8.22 5.29 14.99
N ALA A 150 -8.19 5.87 13.78
CA ALA A 150 -8.59 5.15 12.56
C ALA A 150 -7.60 4.00 12.29
N LYS A 151 -8.16 2.78 12.27
CA LYS A 151 -7.41 1.51 12.10
C LYS A 151 -7.66 0.89 10.74
N GLY A 152 -6.84 -0.09 10.39
CA GLY A 152 -7.03 -0.91 9.19
C GLY A 152 -6.70 -0.21 7.87
N TYR A 153 -5.90 0.86 7.88
CA TYR A 153 -5.33 1.48 6.68
C TYR A 153 -3.93 0.93 6.41
N SER A 154 -3.54 0.90 5.14
CA SER A 154 -2.18 0.49 4.75
C SER A 154 -1.69 1.28 3.53
N ILE A 155 -0.38 1.28 3.35
CA ILE A 155 0.29 1.77 2.15
C ILE A 155 0.57 0.55 1.27
N TYR A 156 0.17 0.65 0.02
CA TYR A 156 0.43 -0.33 -1.01
C TYR A 156 1.52 0.16 -1.95
N GLU A 157 2.35 -0.75 -2.43
CA GLU A 157 3.02 -0.53 -3.71
C GLU A 157 2.16 -1.05 -4.85
N VAL A 158 2.10 -0.28 -5.93
CA VAL A 158 1.46 -0.68 -7.18
C VAL A 158 2.53 -0.70 -8.27
N ILE A 159 2.59 -1.79 -9.02
CA ILE A 159 3.51 -2.03 -10.12
C ILE A 159 2.68 -2.51 -11.32
N GLY A 160 2.40 -1.60 -12.25
CA GLY A 160 1.50 -1.87 -13.38
C GLY A 160 0.10 -2.25 -12.89
N ASN A 161 -0.34 -3.47 -13.17
CA ASN A 161 -1.66 -3.98 -12.78
C ASN A 161 -1.65 -4.80 -11.47
N SER A 162 -0.49 -4.92 -10.82
CA SER A 162 -0.34 -5.64 -9.56
C SER A 162 -0.15 -4.66 -8.41
N GLU A 163 -0.73 -4.97 -7.26
CA GLU A 163 -0.54 -4.20 -6.04
C GLU A 163 -0.22 -5.13 -4.87
N ARG A 164 0.44 -4.60 -3.85
CA ARG A 164 0.86 -5.35 -2.65
C ARG A 164 0.85 -4.41 -1.45
N SER A 165 0.30 -4.83 -0.32
CA SER A 165 0.42 -4.08 0.93
C SER A 165 1.86 -4.13 1.43
N LEU A 166 2.34 -3.02 1.98
CA LEU A 166 3.63 -2.95 2.65
C LEU A 166 3.46 -3.33 4.12
N SER A 167 4.43 -4.07 4.66
CA SER A 167 4.46 -4.35 6.10
C SER A 167 4.73 -3.06 6.87
N SER A 168 4.16 -2.95 8.08
CA SER A 168 4.34 -1.81 8.98
C SER A 168 5.82 -1.46 9.24
N GLU A 169 6.71 -2.45 9.29
CA GLU A 169 8.15 -2.28 9.55
C GLU A 169 9.00 -2.14 8.27
N GLU A 170 8.42 -2.35 7.09
CA GLU A 170 9.12 -2.17 5.81
C GLU A 170 9.53 -0.70 5.63
N LYS A 171 10.64 -0.46 4.92
CA LYS A 171 11.13 0.90 4.67
C LYS A 171 10.60 1.41 3.34
N VAL A 172 9.99 2.59 3.34
CA VAL A 172 9.52 3.23 2.09
C VAL A 172 10.69 3.44 1.10
N CYS A 173 11.86 3.82 1.62
CA CYS A 173 13.08 3.95 0.81
C CYS A 173 13.57 2.61 0.21
N ASP A 174 13.32 1.47 0.84
CA ASP A 174 13.64 0.16 0.24
C ASP A 174 12.76 -0.10 -0.99
N VAL A 175 11.48 0.26 -0.92
CA VAL A 175 10.55 0.14 -2.04
C VAL A 175 10.96 1.06 -3.20
N MET A 176 11.29 2.32 -2.92
CA MET A 176 11.79 3.26 -3.93
C MET A 176 13.08 2.76 -4.60
N ALA A 177 14.02 2.22 -3.83
CA ALA A 177 15.26 1.66 -4.37
C ALA A 177 15.02 0.40 -5.21
N LYS A 178 14.08 -0.46 -4.81
CA LYS A 178 13.64 -1.60 -5.60
C LYS A 178 13.09 -1.15 -6.96
N TRP A 179 12.21 -0.15 -6.97
CA TRP A 179 11.64 0.39 -8.20
C TRP A 179 12.70 0.97 -9.14
N GLU A 180 13.66 1.74 -8.60
CA GLU A 180 14.78 2.28 -9.38
C GLU A 180 15.59 1.16 -10.07
N LYS A 181 15.89 0.08 -9.35
CA LYS A 181 16.61 -1.07 -9.92
C LYS A 181 15.81 -1.83 -10.98
N TYR A 182 14.50 -1.95 -10.80
CA TYR A 182 13.63 -2.58 -11.81
C TYR A 182 13.58 -1.74 -13.08
N GLN A 183 13.47 -0.41 -12.96
CA GLN A 183 13.50 0.49 -14.12
C GLN A 183 14.80 0.37 -14.92
N VAL A 184 15.95 0.38 -14.23
CA VAL A 184 17.26 0.25 -14.88
C VAL A 184 17.39 -1.09 -15.60
N THR A 185 16.98 -2.20 -14.96
CA THR A 185 17.04 -3.54 -15.56
C THR A 185 16.12 -3.64 -16.78
N SER A 186 14.89 -3.10 -16.71
CA SER A 186 13.95 -3.09 -17.83
C SER A 186 14.45 -2.27 -19.03
N GLN A 187 15.17 -1.16 -18.79
CA GLN A 187 15.78 -0.36 -19.86
C GLN A 187 16.96 -1.04 -20.55
N GLN A 188 17.72 -1.88 -19.83
CA GLN A 188 18.85 -2.62 -20.39
C GLN A 188 18.42 -3.85 -21.20
N GLY A 189 17.16 -4.30 -21.06
CA GLY A 189 16.66 -5.53 -21.68
C GLY A 189 15.95 -5.39 -23.04
N ILE A 190 15.57 -4.20 -23.51
CA ILE A 190 14.72 -4.06 -24.72
C ILE A 190 15.06 -2.79 -25.54
N GLN A 191 15.65 -2.99 -26.74
CA GLN A 191 15.78 -2.00 -27.83
C GLN A 191 14.60 -2.07 -28.83
N ILE A 192 13.35 -2.27 -28.38
CA ILE A 192 12.21 -2.40 -29.31
C ILE A 192 11.02 -1.54 -28.88
N ASN A 193 10.71 -0.56 -29.75
CA ASN A 193 9.48 0.23 -29.92
C ASN A 193 8.78 0.80 -28.67
N THR A 194 9.21 2.03 -28.37
CA THR A 194 8.54 3.07 -27.61
C THR A 194 7.14 3.38 -28.15
N THR A 195 6.09 2.94 -27.43
CA THR A 195 4.79 3.63 -27.27
C THR A 195 3.81 2.83 -26.40
N LEU A 196 3.93 1.50 -26.31
CA LEU A 196 3.04 0.66 -25.49
C LEU A 196 3.58 0.30 -24.09
N ILE A 197 4.89 0.45 -23.85
CA ILE A 197 5.57 0.01 -22.61
C ILE A 197 5.39 1.02 -21.45
N SER A 198 4.95 2.26 -21.72
CA SER A 198 4.90 3.32 -20.70
C SER A 198 3.87 3.08 -19.59
N ARG A 199 2.78 2.35 -19.86
CA ARG A 199 1.74 2.05 -18.85
C ARG A 199 2.08 0.88 -17.93
N GLN A 200 2.97 -0.04 -18.35
CA GLN A 200 3.28 -1.24 -17.56
C GLN A 200 4.33 -1.01 -16.45
N ASN A 201 5.05 0.12 -16.47
CA ASN A 201 6.07 0.46 -15.48
C ASN A 201 5.67 1.65 -14.59
N GLN A 202 4.36 1.83 -14.36
CA GLN A 202 3.93 2.81 -13.37
C GLN A 202 4.14 2.23 -11.97
N TYR A 203 5.03 2.87 -11.23
CA TYR A 203 5.27 2.60 -9.82
C TYR A 203 4.60 3.70 -9.00
N MET A 204 3.77 3.32 -8.05
CA MET A 204 3.10 4.28 -7.18
C MET A 204 2.86 3.70 -5.79
N PHE A 205 2.87 4.60 -4.79
CA PHE A 205 2.33 4.29 -3.48
C PHE A 205 0.84 4.62 -3.45
N LEU A 206 0.03 3.72 -2.90
CA LEU A 206 -1.41 3.89 -2.76
C LEU A 206 -1.80 3.76 -1.29
N PHE A 207 -2.47 4.76 -0.75
CA PHE A 207 -3.06 4.71 0.58
C PHE A 207 -4.53 4.28 0.48
N LYS A 208 -4.93 3.24 1.20
CA LYS A 208 -6.32 2.78 1.22
C LYS A 208 -6.67 1.95 2.45
N LYS A 209 -7.96 1.69 2.65
CA LYS A 209 -8.44 0.77 3.68
C LYS A 209 -8.03 -0.66 3.29
N HIS A 210 -7.41 -1.34 4.23
CA HIS A 210 -6.79 -2.65 4.08
C HIS A 210 -7.56 -3.73 4.87
N LEU A 211 -7.88 -3.44 6.14
CA LEU A 211 -8.67 -4.33 7.00
C LEU A 211 -10.04 -3.69 7.26
N PHE A 212 -11.10 -4.38 6.86
CA PHE A 212 -12.48 -3.93 7.01
C PHE A 212 -13.16 -4.65 8.18
N PHE A 213 -12.86 -4.20 9.39
CA PHE A 213 -13.63 -4.59 10.57
C PHE A 213 -14.76 -3.61 10.84
N ASP A 214 -15.89 -4.10 11.35
CA ASP A 214 -17.04 -3.26 11.67
C ASP A 214 -16.70 -2.17 12.70
N ASN A 215 -15.88 -2.50 13.70
CA ASN A 215 -15.39 -1.56 14.71
C ASN A 215 -14.23 -0.65 14.23
N TYR A 216 -13.71 -0.88 13.02
CA TYR A 216 -12.67 -0.02 12.43
C TYR A 216 -13.26 1.01 11.46
N ILE A 217 -14.57 0.99 11.22
CA ILE A 217 -15.22 1.84 10.22
C ILE A 217 -16.08 2.88 10.93
N ASN A 218 -15.67 4.15 10.83
CA ASN A 218 -16.45 5.28 11.29
C ASN A 218 -17.00 6.09 10.10
N LEU A 219 -18.27 5.86 9.74
CA LEU A 219 -18.92 6.61 8.65
C LEU A 219 -19.40 8.02 9.05
N GLU A 220 -19.27 8.38 10.33
CA GLU A 220 -19.53 9.75 10.80
C GLU A 220 -18.30 10.65 10.60
N ASP A 221 -17.09 10.07 10.46
CA ASP A 221 -15.92 10.80 10.00
C ASP A 221 -16.02 11.04 8.48
N ILE A 222 -16.08 12.32 8.10
CA ILE A 222 -16.19 12.75 6.71
C ILE A 222 -15.01 12.25 5.88
N VAL A 223 -13.78 12.29 6.43
CA VAL A 223 -12.57 11.87 5.70
C VAL A 223 -12.62 10.37 5.44
N GLU A 224 -12.88 9.56 6.46
CA GLU A 224 -13.01 8.11 6.32
C GLU A 224 -14.16 7.72 5.36
N LYS A 225 -15.31 8.38 5.47
CA LYS A 225 -16.45 8.16 4.57
C LYS A 225 -16.07 8.40 3.10
N GLU A 226 -15.34 9.48 2.80
CA GLU A 226 -14.86 9.76 1.44
C GLU A 226 -13.85 8.71 0.95
N LEU A 227 -12.89 8.32 1.79
CA LEU A 227 -11.90 7.28 1.45
C LEU A 227 -12.57 5.95 1.07
N LEU A 228 -13.51 5.52 1.90
CA LEU A 228 -14.25 4.27 1.68
C LEU A 228 -15.16 4.35 0.45
N TYR A 229 -15.82 5.48 0.24
CA TYR A 229 -16.69 5.69 -0.93
C TYR A 229 -15.91 5.56 -2.25
N HIS A 230 -14.75 6.21 -2.37
CA HIS A 230 -13.93 6.10 -3.58
C HIS A 230 -13.32 4.70 -3.76
N GLN A 231 -12.99 4.01 -2.66
CA GLN A 231 -12.54 2.62 -2.73
C GLN A 231 -13.65 1.70 -3.25
N ILE A 232 -14.90 1.93 -2.86
CA ILE A 232 -16.06 1.20 -3.37
C ILE A 232 -16.28 1.49 -4.86
N LEU A 233 -16.23 2.76 -5.30
CA LEU A 233 -16.33 3.13 -6.71
C LEU A 233 -15.27 2.41 -7.55
N HIS A 234 -14.03 2.37 -7.07
CA HIS A 234 -12.96 1.64 -7.77
C HIS A 234 -13.25 0.14 -7.87
N CYS A 235 -13.68 -0.50 -6.79
CA CYS A 235 -14.04 -1.92 -6.79
C CYS A 235 -15.25 -2.23 -7.70
N LEU A 236 -16.19 -1.29 -7.86
CA LEU A 236 -17.30 -1.44 -8.81
C LEU A 236 -16.77 -1.39 -10.24
N ARG A 237 -16.01 -0.34 -10.59
CA ARG A 237 -15.44 -0.17 -11.93
C ARG A 237 -14.51 -1.32 -12.35
N SER A 238 -13.81 -1.92 -11.39
CA SER A 238 -12.91 -3.06 -11.60
C SER A 238 -13.59 -4.44 -11.57
N GLU A 239 -14.93 -4.48 -11.57
CA GLU A 239 -15.72 -5.73 -11.57
C GLU A 239 -15.47 -6.63 -10.35
N ARG A 240 -15.03 -6.08 -9.21
CA ARG A 240 -14.88 -6.81 -7.94
C ARG A 240 -16.19 -6.89 -7.16
N TYR A 241 -17.17 -6.06 -7.51
CA TYR A 241 -18.54 -6.13 -7.03
C TYR A 241 -19.45 -6.69 -8.13
N PRO A 242 -20.01 -7.90 -7.97
CA PRO A 242 -21.01 -8.40 -8.90
C PRO A 242 -22.32 -7.64 -8.66
N ILE A 243 -22.73 -6.84 -9.65
CA ILE A 243 -23.98 -6.07 -9.64
C ILE A 243 -24.92 -6.55 -10.75
N THR A 244 -26.22 -6.48 -10.45
CA THR A 244 -27.32 -6.70 -11.40
C THR A 244 -27.54 -5.44 -12.25
N GLU A 245 -28.31 -5.59 -13.32
CA GLU A 245 -28.71 -4.46 -14.16
C GLU A 245 -29.54 -3.42 -13.39
N MET A 246 -30.49 -3.86 -12.58
CA MET A 246 -31.28 -2.97 -11.72
C MET A 246 -30.40 -2.18 -10.74
N GLU A 247 -29.43 -2.83 -10.11
CA GLU A 247 -28.47 -2.14 -9.24
C GLU A 247 -27.59 -1.16 -10.02
N ALA A 248 -27.17 -1.50 -11.24
CA ALA A 248 -26.43 -0.57 -12.10
C ALA A 248 -27.25 0.69 -12.41
N ILE A 249 -28.54 0.55 -12.68
CA ILE A 249 -29.48 1.66 -12.88
C ILE A 249 -29.59 2.51 -11.61
N MET A 250 -29.84 1.89 -10.46
CA MET A 250 -29.97 2.58 -9.17
C MET A 250 -28.68 3.31 -8.76
N LEU A 251 -27.51 2.68 -8.94
CA LEU A 251 -26.22 3.27 -8.64
C LEU A 251 -25.94 4.47 -9.57
N THR A 252 -26.28 4.37 -10.86
CA THR A 252 -26.15 5.48 -11.81
C THR A 252 -27.06 6.64 -11.43
N ALA A 253 -28.32 6.38 -11.06
CA ALA A 253 -29.25 7.41 -10.62
C ALA A 253 -28.76 8.13 -9.36
N LEU A 254 -28.28 7.38 -8.35
CA LEU A 254 -27.71 7.95 -7.13
C LEU A 254 -26.44 8.76 -7.41
N GLN A 255 -25.56 8.28 -8.31
CA GLN A 255 -24.37 9.01 -8.74
C GLN A 255 -24.74 10.28 -9.50
N SER A 256 -25.82 10.25 -10.28
CA SER A 256 -26.32 11.41 -11.03
C SER A 256 -26.86 12.48 -10.09
N GLN A 257 -27.63 12.10 -9.08
CA GLN A 257 -28.10 13.04 -8.05
C GLN A 257 -26.92 13.68 -7.30
N LEU A 258 -25.85 12.90 -7.07
CA LEU A 258 -24.64 13.39 -6.41
C LEU A 258 -23.86 14.40 -7.26
N GLU A 259 -23.68 14.14 -8.55
CA GLU A 259 -22.82 14.94 -9.45
C GLU A 259 -23.56 16.07 -10.17
N LEU A 260 -24.82 15.84 -10.55
CA LEU A 260 -25.62 16.73 -11.40
C LEU A 260 -26.73 17.45 -10.64
N GLY A 261 -27.07 17.01 -9.42
CA GLY A 261 -28.24 17.51 -8.67
C GLY A 261 -29.54 16.92 -9.19
N ASP A 262 -30.66 17.61 -8.98
CA ASP A 262 -31.99 17.13 -9.35
C ASP A 262 -32.12 16.82 -10.86
N CYS A 263 -32.81 15.73 -11.17
CA CYS A 263 -33.15 15.35 -12.55
C CYS A 263 -33.84 16.51 -13.30
N SER A 264 -33.37 16.79 -14.52
CA SER A 264 -33.91 17.82 -15.40
C SER A 264 -33.86 17.38 -16.87
N GLU A 265 -34.65 18.02 -17.72
CA GLU A 265 -34.70 17.75 -19.16
C GLU A 265 -33.37 18.03 -19.89
N LEU A 266 -32.46 18.78 -19.25
CA LEU A 266 -31.12 19.05 -19.77
C LEU A 266 -30.22 17.79 -19.73
N ILE A 267 -30.55 16.79 -18.92
CA ILE A 267 -29.76 15.57 -18.78
C ILE A 267 -30.18 14.59 -19.87
N THR A 268 -29.48 14.64 -21.00
CA THR A 268 -29.76 13.76 -22.15
C THR A 268 -28.96 12.46 -22.14
N ASP A 269 -27.91 12.37 -21.33
CA ASP A 269 -27.01 11.21 -21.31
C ASP A 269 -26.43 10.94 -19.91
N TYR A 270 -26.64 9.72 -19.42
CA TYR A 270 -26.12 9.26 -18.13
C TYR A 270 -24.80 8.47 -18.25
N ARG A 271 -24.31 8.20 -19.46
CA ARG A 271 -23.12 7.35 -19.68
C ARG A 271 -21.85 7.93 -19.06
N ALA A 272 -21.70 9.26 -19.08
CA ALA A 272 -20.56 9.93 -18.43
C ALA A 272 -20.54 9.63 -16.93
N VAL A 273 -21.64 9.87 -16.24
CA VAL A 273 -21.79 9.59 -14.79
C VAL A 273 -21.70 8.09 -14.51
N ALA A 274 -22.32 7.25 -15.34
CA ALA A 274 -22.22 5.79 -15.23
C ALA A 274 -20.76 5.33 -15.29
N SER A 275 -19.92 5.95 -16.13
CA SER A 275 -18.49 5.60 -16.21
C SER A 275 -17.71 5.91 -14.93
N HIS A 276 -18.21 6.80 -14.08
CA HIS A 276 -17.59 7.13 -12.80
C HIS A 276 -17.85 6.06 -11.72
N CYS A 277 -18.94 5.30 -11.81
CA CYS A 277 -19.33 4.34 -10.77
C CYS A 277 -19.54 2.89 -11.23
N LEU A 278 -19.70 2.61 -12.53
CA LEU A 278 -20.01 1.28 -13.04
C LEU A 278 -18.84 0.60 -13.77
N PRO A 279 -18.83 -0.75 -13.85
CA PRO A 279 -17.99 -1.47 -14.79
C PRO A 279 -18.12 -0.97 -16.24
N PRO A 280 -17.03 -0.91 -17.02
CA PRO A 280 -17.07 -0.50 -18.43
C PRO A 280 -18.06 -1.26 -19.30
N ARG A 281 -18.39 -2.52 -18.96
CA ARG A 281 -19.37 -3.31 -19.72
C ARG A 281 -20.83 -2.84 -19.58
N PHE A 282 -21.17 -2.15 -18.48
CA PHE A 282 -22.53 -1.64 -18.27
C PHE A 282 -22.72 -0.26 -18.92
N VAL A 283 -21.66 0.54 -19.00
CA VAL A 283 -21.75 1.94 -19.45
C VAL A 283 -22.40 2.10 -20.83
N PRO A 284 -22.04 1.34 -21.88
CA PRO A 284 -22.65 1.51 -23.21
C PRO A 284 -24.13 1.13 -23.27
N ASN A 285 -24.57 0.23 -22.38
CA ASN A 285 -25.89 -0.41 -22.43
C ASN A 285 -26.80 0.05 -21.28
N ILE A 286 -26.42 1.10 -20.54
CA ILE A 286 -27.23 1.58 -19.42
C ILE A 286 -28.55 2.18 -19.95
N PRO A 287 -29.73 1.70 -19.52
CA PRO A 287 -31.00 2.18 -20.06
C PRO A 287 -31.32 3.58 -19.54
N HIS A 288 -31.27 4.56 -20.45
CA HIS A 288 -31.48 5.97 -20.13
C HIS A 288 -32.81 6.23 -19.40
N GLU A 289 -33.92 5.74 -19.94
CA GLU A 289 -35.26 6.00 -19.40
C GLU A 289 -35.41 5.47 -17.96
N ALA A 290 -34.90 4.27 -17.68
CA ALA A 290 -34.95 3.70 -16.35
C ALA A 290 -34.08 4.49 -15.35
N VAL A 291 -32.88 4.92 -15.76
CA VAL A 291 -32.03 5.79 -14.92
C VAL A 291 -32.72 7.13 -14.66
N ALA A 292 -33.33 7.75 -15.68
CA ALA A 292 -34.05 9.01 -15.55
C ALA A 292 -35.24 8.89 -14.58
N MET A 293 -36.03 7.81 -14.67
CA MET A 293 -37.14 7.55 -13.75
C MET A 293 -36.65 7.45 -12.29
N HIS A 294 -35.57 6.69 -12.04
CA HIS A 294 -35.01 6.58 -10.70
C HIS A 294 -34.39 7.90 -10.24
N HIS A 295 -33.68 8.63 -11.11
CA HIS A 295 -33.10 9.93 -10.79
C HIS A 295 -34.18 10.95 -10.41
N GLN A 296 -35.31 10.97 -11.15
CA GLN A 296 -36.46 11.81 -10.86
C GLN A 296 -37.09 11.51 -9.48
N SER A 297 -37.05 10.25 -9.03
CA SER A 297 -37.54 9.85 -7.71
C SER A 297 -36.65 10.32 -6.55
N LEU A 298 -35.41 10.74 -6.83
CA LEU A 298 -34.46 11.27 -5.85
C LEU A 298 -34.52 12.79 -5.72
N ARG A 299 -35.48 13.46 -6.37
CA ARG A 299 -35.60 14.92 -6.36
C ARG A 299 -35.62 15.49 -4.94
N GLY A 300 -34.78 16.48 -4.68
CA GLY A 300 -34.62 17.11 -3.36
C GLY A 300 -33.70 16.34 -2.40
N MET A 301 -33.20 15.17 -2.78
CA MET A 301 -32.21 14.42 -1.99
C MET A 301 -30.86 15.15 -1.99
N LEU A 302 -30.31 15.39 -0.81
CA LEU A 302 -29.03 16.08 -0.67
C LEU A 302 -27.87 15.17 -1.07
N PRO A 303 -26.71 15.72 -1.51
CA PRO A 303 -25.55 14.91 -1.90
C PRO A 303 -25.07 13.93 -0.80
N MET A 304 -25.13 14.35 0.47
CA MET A 304 -24.75 13.50 1.61
C MET A 304 -25.69 12.30 1.80
N GLU A 305 -26.98 12.48 1.50
CA GLU A 305 -28.01 11.45 1.56
C GLU A 305 -27.89 10.50 0.38
N ALA A 306 -27.69 11.02 -0.84
CA ALA A 306 -27.43 10.23 -2.04
C ALA A 306 -26.20 9.32 -1.86
N LYS A 307 -25.10 9.86 -1.31
CA LYS A 307 -23.91 9.07 -0.98
C LYS A 307 -24.19 8.01 0.07
N LYS A 308 -24.96 8.33 1.12
CA LYS A 308 -25.35 7.36 2.16
C LYS A 308 -26.22 6.23 1.57
N ALA A 309 -27.17 6.57 0.70
CA ALA A 309 -28.01 5.61 0.00
C ALA A 309 -27.18 4.72 -0.95
N PHE A 310 -26.22 5.30 -1.67
CA PHE A 310 -25.27 4.56 -2.51
C PHE A 310 -24.49 3.53 -1.69
N LEU A 311 -23.90 3.95 -0.57
CA LEU A 311 -23.18 3.05 0.32
C LEU A 311 -24.09 1.96 0.91
N ASN A 312 -25.34 2.29 1.24
CA ASN A 312 -26.30 1.31 1.75
C ASN A 312 -26.74 0.28 0.69
N LEU A 313 -26.87 0.69 -0.57
CA LEU A 313 -27.14 -0.25 -1.66
C LEU A 313 -26.01 -1.28 -1.79
N ILE A 314 -24.75 -0.83 -1.69
CA ILE A 314 -23.58 -1.73 -1.73
C ILE A 314 -23.51 -2.66 -0.52
N LYS A 315 -23.93 -2.20 0.67
CA LYS A 315 -24.01 -3.05 1.87
C LYS A 315 -24.94 -4.26 1.71
N SER A 316 -25.88 -4.23 0.78
CA SER A 316 -26.75 -5.39 0.50
C SER A 316 -25.97 -6.59 -0.03
N TRP A 317 -24.77 -6.39 -0.61
CA TRP A 317 -23.91 -7.49 -1.00
C TRP A 317 -23.20 -8.10 0.23
N PRO A 318 -23.33 -9.43 0.48
CA PRO A 318 -22.85 -10.06 1.71
C PRO A 318 -21.36 -9.89 2.00
N LEU A 319 -20.52 -9.80 0.97
CA LEU A 319 -19.07 -9.69 1.09
C LEU A 319 -18.55 -8.31 0.66
N HIS A 320 -19.35 -7.26 0.84
CA HIS A 320 -18.97 -5.91 0.39
C HIS A 320 -17.74 -5.29 1.04
N ARG A 321 -17.24 -5.91 2.10
CA ARG A 321 -16.02 -5.53 2.81
C ARG A 321 -14.87 -6.51 2.58
N ALA A 322 -15.06 -7.50 1.72
CA ALA A 322 -14.04 -8.49 1.44
C ALA A 322 -13.06 -8.00 0.38
N THR A 323 -11.80 -8.42 0.51
CA THR A 323 -10.82 -8.33 -0.57
C THR A 323 -10.93 -9.57 -1.45
N ILE A 324 -11.12 -9.37 -2.76
CA ILE A 324 -11.38 -10.45 -3.72
C ILE A 324 -10.14 -10.74 -4.56
N PHE A 325 -9.85 -12.03 -4.73
CA PHE A 325 -8.73 -12.55 -5.51
C PHE A 325 -9.23 -13.56 -6.55
N ASP A 326 -8.71 -13.47 -7.76
CA ASP A 326 -8.93 -14.50 -8.78
C ASP A 326 -8.01 -15.70 -8.48
N VAL A 327 -8.62 -16.87 -8.37
CA VAL A 327 -7.92 -18.13 -8.07
C VAL A 327 -8.42 -19.24 -8.97
N MET A 328 -7.56 -20.22 -9.24
CA MET A 328 -7.98 -21.48 -9.85
C MET A 328 -7.91 -22.60 -8.81
N GLN A 329 -8.84 -23.55 -8.86
CA GLN A 329 -8.89 -24.70 -7.98
C GLN A 329 -8.70 -26.01 -8.74
N SER A 330 -8.13 -27.01 -8.06
CA SER A 330 -7.95 -28.37 -8.60
C SER A 330 -8.30 -29.48 -7.60
N PHE A 331 -8.91 -29.14 -6.46
CA PHE A 331 -9.14 -30.09 -5.36
C PHE A 331 -10.52 -30.76 -5.41
N THR A 332 -11.47 -30.27 -6.22
CA THR A 332 -12.79 -30.90 -6.39
C THR A 332 -13.32 -30.73 -7.82
N THR A 333 -14.07 -31.73 -8.29
CA THR A 333 -14.77 -31.70 -9.58
C THR A 333 -16.17 -31.08 -9.50
N ASN A 334 -16.68 -30.86 -8.28
CA ASN A 334 -18.04 -30.33 -8.07
C ASN A 334 -18.13 -28.82 -8.35
N TRP A 335 -17.00 -28.12 -8.39
CA TRP A 335 -16.94 -26.67 -8.56
C TRP A 335 -16.21 -26.29 -9.86
N PRO A 336 -16.51 -25.11 -10.42
CA PRO A 336 -15.75 -24.56 -11.55
C PRO A 336 -14.24 -24.48 -11.24
N ARG A 337 -13.42 -24.51 -12.29
CA ARG A 337 -11.96 -24.37 -12.13
C ARG A 337 -11.56 -22.97 -11.67
N THR A 338 -12.23 -21.93 -12.16
CA THR A 338 -11.95 -20.54 -11.80
C THR A 338 -12.95 -20.09 -10.76
N LEU A 339 -12.44 -19.57 -9.64
CA LEU A 339 -13.23 -19.10 -8.51
C LEU A 339 -12.76 -17.70 -8.07
N TRP A 340 -13.56 -17.07 -7.25
CA TRP A 340 -13.13 -15.95 -6.42
C TRP A 340 -12.84 -16.42 -5.01
N LEU A 341 -11.69 -16.01 -4.48
CA LEU A 341 -11.38 -16.11 -3.06
C LEU A 341 -11.60 -14.74 -2.43
N ALA A 342 -12.52 -14.64 -1.49
CA ALA A 342 -12.77 -13.45 -0.70
C ALA A 342 -12.17 -13.61 0.70
N VAL A 343 -11.51 -12.57 1.21
CA VAL A 343 -10.99 -12.51 2.59
C VAL A 343 -11.59 -11.31 3.29
N ASP A 344 -12.26 -11.52 4.41
CA ASP A 344 -12.94 -10.48 5.20
C ASP A 344 -12.76 -10.67 6.71
N GLN A 345 -13.46 -9.89 7.54
CA GLN A 345 -13.38 -10.01 9.01
C GLN A 345 -13.89 -11.35 9.59
N LYS A 346 -14.68 -12.13 8.84
CA LYS A 346 -15.24 -13.42 9.28
C LYS A 346 -14.34 -14.59 8.90
N GLY A 347 -13.65 -14.51 7.76
CA GLY A 347 -12.76 -15.57 7.33
C GLY A 347 -12.42 -15.51 5.84
N ILE A 348 -12.27 -16.69 5.26
CA ILE A 348 -12.08 -16.87 3.82
C ILE A 348 -13.31 -17.51 3.19
N HIS A 349 -13.67 -17.07 1.99
CA HIS A 349 -14.84 -17.55 1.26
C HIS A 349 -14.46 -17.88 -0.17
N LEU A 350 -14.89 -19.04 -0.65
CA LEU A 350 -14.79 -19.38 -2.07
C LEU A 350 -16.14 -19.13 -2.73
N LEU A 351 -16.13 -18.37 -3.81
CA LEU A 351 -17.31 -18.01 -4.59
C LEU A 351 -17.14 -18.47 -6.03
N GLU A 352 -18.27 -18.71 -6.68
CA GLU A 352 -18.29 -18.80 -8.13
C GLU A 352 -17.82 -17.47 -8.74
N HIS A 353 -17.04 -17.58 -9.82
CA HIS A 353 -16.38 -16.43 -10.42
C HIS A 353 -17.38 -15.39 -10.92
N ARG A 354 -17.21 -14.13 -10.51
CA ARG A 354 -18.08 -12.99 -10.84
C ARG A 354 -19.53 -13.13 -10.40
N SER A 355 -19.82 -13.94 -9.38
CA SER A 355 -21.16 -14.09 -8.82
C SER A 355 -21.19 -13.85 -7.31
N ARG A 356 -22.40 -13.71 -6.76
CA ARG A 356 -22.64 -13.59 -5.31
C ARG A 356 -22.74 -14.96 -4.63
N ASN A 357 -22.63 -16.04 -5.38
CA ASN A 357 -22.86 -17.39 -4.90
C ASN A 357 -21.64 -17.90 -4.13
N ILE A 358 -21.78 -18.02 -2.81
CA ILE A 358 -20.73 -18.54 -1.93
C ILE A 358 -20.80 -20.07 -1.95
N LEU A 359 -19.73 -20.71 -2.39
CA LEU A 359 -19.58 -22.17 -2.44
C LEU A 359 -19.19 -22.73 -1.07
N CYS A 360 -18.27 -22.04 -0.37
CA CYS A 360 -17.92 -22.38 1.01
C CYS A 360 -17.35 -21.18 1.77
N THR A 361 -17.36 -21.29 3.10
CA THR A 361 -16.78 -20.31 4.03
C THR A 361 -15.98 -21.06 5.09
N TYR A 362 -14.78 -20.58 5.38
CA TYR A 362 -13.95 -21.06 6.48
C TYR A 362 -13.68 -19.89 7.42
N GLY A 363 -14.19 -19.98 8.65
CA GLY A 363 -13.88 -19.02 9.71
C GLY A 363 -12.42 -19.16 10.17
N TYR A 364 -11.85 -18.07 10.69
CA TYR A 364 -10.44 -18.05 11.13
C TYR A 364 -10.11 -19.10 12.20
N ASP A 365 -11.08 -19.48 13.02
CA ASP A 365 -10.99 -20.54 14.02
C ASP A 365 -10.85 -21.95 13.42
N THR A 366 -11.30 -22.14 12.18
CA THR A 366 -11.23 -23.42 11.45
C THR A 366 -9.99 -23.55 10.57
N ILE A 367 -9.22 -22.47 10.39
CA ILE A 367 -8.00 -22.47 9.59
C ILE A 367 -6.84 -22.95 10.46
N ILE A 368 -6.32 -24.13 10.14
CA ILE A 368 -5.22 -24.76 10.90
C ILE A 368 -3.89 -24.18 10.44
N SER A 369 -3.66 -24.13 9.12
CA SER A 369 -2.45 -23.58 8.54
C SER A 369 -2.64 -23.21 7.08
N PHE A 370 -1.78 -22.33 6.57
CA PHE A 370 -1.71 -21.96 5.17
C PHE A 370 -0.24 -21.85 4.74
N SER A 371 0.06 -22.31 3.53
CA SER A 371 1.40 -22.32 2.96
C SER A 371 1.38 -21.73 1.55
N PRO A 372 1.94 -20.52 1.36
CA PRO A 372 2.08 -19.93 0.05
C PRO A 372 3.34 -20.43 -0.67
N ASN A 373 3.23 -20.59 -1.97
CA ASN A 373 4.32 -20.76 -2.92
C ASN A 373 4.12 -19.77 -4.08
N LEU A 374 5.09 -19.63 -4.99
CA LEU A 374 5.10 -18.60 -6.03
C LEU A 374 3.78 -18.46 -6.80
N ASN A 375 3.16 -19.59 -7.18
CA ASN A 375 1.92 -19.63 -7.94
C ASN A 375 0.83 -20.52 -7.30
N SER A 376 0.99 -20.91 -6.04
CA SER A 376 0.02 -21.77 -5.38
C SER A 376 -0.12 -21.44 -3.90
N LEU A 377 -1.33 -21.68 -3.39
CA LEU A 377 -1.70 -21.49 -2.00
C LEU A 377 -2.37 -22.76 -1.51
N MET A 378 -1.81 -23.34 -0.45
CA MET A 378 -2.38 -24.50 0.21
C MET A 378 -2.95 -24.08 1.56
N ILE A 379 -4.20 -24.44 1.83
CA ILE A 379 -4.89 -24.11 3.08
C ILE A 379 -5.43 -25.39 3.69
N PHE A 380 -5.12 -25.61 4.96
CA PHE A 380 -5.64 -26.71 5.76
C PHE A 380 -6.72 -26.18 6.69
N THR A 381 -7.93 -26.73 6.56
CA THR A 381 -9.14 -26.29 7.27
C THR A 381 -9.77 -27.46 8.01
N GLY A 382 -10.47 -27.21 9.11
CA GLY A 382 -11.24 -28.21 9.85
C GLY A 382 -10.81 -28.33 11.29
N THR A 383 -11.05 -29.49 11.90
CA THR A 383 -10.64 -29.79 13.27
C THR A 383 -9.43 -30.71 13.26
N GLU A 384 -8.72 -30.83 14.39
CA GLU A 384 -7.61 -31.78 14.53
C GLU A 384 -8.00 -33.22 14.14
N LYS A 385 -9.28 -33.58 14.33
CA LYS A 385 -9.83 -34.91 14.01
C LYS A 385 -10.31 -35.07 12.57
N LYS A 386 -10.64 -33.98 11.87
CA LYS A 386 -11.11 -34.01 10.47
C LYS A 386 -10.60 -32.80 9.71
N GLN A 387 -9.52 -33.00 8.96
CA GLN A 387 -8.88 -31.97 8.15
C GLN A 387 -9.34 -32.06 6.69
N SER A 388 -9.48 -30.90 6.06
CA SER A 388 -9.74 -30.72 4.64
C SER A 388 -8.63 -29.86 4.04
N LYS A 389 -8.26 -30.17 2.80
CA LYS A 389 -7.17 -29.52 2.09
C LYS A 389 -7.71 -28.76 0.89
N VAL A 390 -7.51 -27.46 0.89
CA VAL A 390 -7.86 -26.57 -0.22
C VAL A 390 -6.57 -26.18 -0.95
N ILE A 391 -6.52 -26.40 -2.26
CA ILE A 391 -5.36 -26.09 -3.10
C ILE A 391 -5.80 -25.10 -4.18
N LEU A 392 -5.22 -23.91 -4.15
CA LEU A 392 -5.50 -22.82 -5.07
C LEU A 392 -4.25 -22.48 -5.87
N THR A 393 -4.42 -22.17 -7.15
CA THR A 393 -3.37 -21.66 -8.04
C THR A 393 -3.60 -20.17 -8.26
N THR A 394 -2.60 -19.35 -7.90
CA THR A 394 -2.65 -17.89 -8.00
C THR A 394 -1.25 -17.30 -7.83
N SER A 395 -0.92 -16.25 -8.58
CA SER A 395 0.33 -15.49 -8.42
C SER A 395 0.34 -14.59 -7.19
N GLN A 396 -0.81 -14.44 -6.50
CA GLN A 396 -0.99 -13.57 -5.34
C GLN A 396 -0.97 -14.34 -4.01
N ALA A 397 -0.45 -15.58 -4.00
CA ALA A 397 -0.49 -16.48 -2.84
C ALA A 397 0.10 -15.83 -1.57
N TYR A 398 1.24 -15.15 -1.68
CA TYR A 398 1.87 -14.44 -0.57
C TYR A 398 1.01 -13.28 -0.05
N GLN A 399 0.36 -12.52 -0.94
CA GLN A 399 -0.49 -11.40 -0.54
C GLN A 399 -1.73 -11.89 0.21
N ILE A 400 -2.37 -12.94 -0.31
CA ILE A 400 -3.52 -13.59 0.31
C ILE A 400 -3.14 -14.10 1.71
N THR A 401 -2.01 -14.80 1.82
CA THR A 401 -1.51 -15.33 3.10
C THR A 401 -1.22 -14.22 4.11
N THR A 402 -0.58 -13.13 3.68
CA THR A 402 -0.35 -11.97 4.55
C THR A 402 -1.67 -11.38 5.05
N LEU A 403 -2.64 -11.19 4.15
CA LEU A 403 -3.95 -10.65 4.51
C LEU A 403 -4.72 -11.56 5.49
N ILE A 404 -4.73 -12.89 5.25
CA ILE A 404 -5.33 -13.86 6.17
C ILE A 404 -4.69 -13.76 7.56
N ARG A 405 -3.37 -13.62 7.63
CA ARG A 405 -2.65 -13.48 8.90
C ARG A 405 -3.04 -12.18 9.61
N GLU A 406 -3.06 -11.06 8.89
CA GLU A 406 -3.40 -9.75 9.44
C GLU A 406 -4.83 -9.71 9.99
N TYR A 407 -5.81 -10.27 9.26
CA TYR A 407 -7.17 -10.41 9.80
C TYR A 407 -7.22 -11.38 10.99
N SER A 408 -6.52 -12.52 10.94
CA SER A 408 -6.50 -13.50 12.04
C SER A 408 -5.92 -12.93 13.33
N GLU A 409 -4.87 -12.10 13.23
CA GLU A 409 -4.25 -11.43 14.36
C GLU A 409 -5.16 -10.33 14.90
N ALA A 410 -5.67 -9.45 14.04
CA ALA A 410 -6.59 -8.39 14.44
C ALA A 410 -7.90 -8.92 15.06
N ALA A 411 -8.42 -10.06 14.58
CA ALA A 411 -9.62 -10.68 15.14
C ALA A 411 -9.42 -11.23 16.55
N LYS A 412 -8.18 -11.56 16.96
CA LYS A 412 -7.86 -11.97 18.33
C LYS A 412 -7.84 -10.79 19.29
N ASP A 413 -7.38 -9.63 18.83
CA ASP A 413 -7.31 -8.42 19.66
C ASP A 413 -8.69 -7.78 19.94
N ILE A 414 -9.73 -8.18 19.20
CA ILE A 414 -11.10 -7.68 19.33
C ILE A 414 -11.97 -8.55 20.24
N LYS A 415 -11.56 -9.81 20.49
CA LYS A 415 -12.23 -10.72 21.44
C LYS A 415 -11.68 -10.50 22.85
#